data_AF-A0A6G5A7H2-F1
#
_entry.id   AF-A0A6G5A7H2-F1
#
_cell.length_a   1.000
_cell.length_b   1.000
_cell.length_c   1.000
_cell.angle_alpha   90.00
_cell.angle_beta   90.00
_cell.angle_gamma   90.00
#
_symmetry.space_group_name_H-M   'P 1'
#
loop_
_entity.id
_entity.type
_entity.pdbx_description
1 polymer ?
#
loop_
_entity_poly.entity_id
_entity_poly.type
_entity_poly.pdbx_seq_one_letter_code
_entity_poly.pdbx_strand_id
1 'polypeptide(L)'
;MQCFAKKHPPSTMFRSRLSYLIFFAHVITSVYGVDTSKGASALSPRCLVEATVEDCETILLSFSYSNETKTCEKGFVCSNCKNRFETELECMTACPKEPGKRGKGRKRGNCRYWLLYGGRCQQSWMEFRKQTRN
;
A
#
# COMPACT_ATOMS: atom_id res chain seq x y z
N MET A 1 24.56 -7.78 11.98
CA MET A 1 23.71 -6.56 11.86
C MET A 1 22.29 -7.00 11.50
N GLN A 2 21.35 -6.94 12.45
CA GLN A 2 19.94 -7.30 12.26
C GLN A 2 19.13 -6.02 12.14
N CYS A 3 18.42 -5.81 11.02
CA CYS A 3 17.46 -4.72 10.87
C CYS A 3 16.13 -5.15 11.51
N PHE A 4 15.93 -4.84 12.79
CA PHE A 4 14.60 -4.74 13.37
C PHE A 4 14.35 -3.29 13.73
N ALA A 5 13.37 -2.68 13.07
CA ALA A 5 12.73 -1.49 13.61
C ALA A 5 12.04 -1.89 14.92
N LYS A 6 12.61 -1.46 16.05
CA LYS A 6 11.97 -1.54 17.37
C LYS A 6 10.65 -0.77 17.31
N LYS A 7 9.53 -1.43 17.63
CA LYS A 7 8.33 -0.76 18.11
C LYS A 7 8.03 -1.34 19.49
N HIS A 8 8.19 -0.51 20.54
CA HIS A 8 7.84 -0.86 21.91
C HIS A 8 6.31 -0.83 22.11
N PRO A 9 5.75 -1.71 22.97
CA PRO A 9 4.32 -1.73 23.30
C PRO A 9 4.01 -0.81 24.50
N PRO A 10 2.79 -0.29 24.63
CA PRO A 10 2.23 0.01 25.94
C PRO A 10 1.46 -1.22 26.46
N SER A 11 1.93 -1.72 27.60
CA SER A 11 1.19 -2.56 28.53
C SER A 11 0.15 -1.70 29.29
N THR A 12 -1.08 -2.19 29.43
CA THR A 12 -1.86 -2.07 30.68
C THR A 12 -3.14 -2.90 30.57
N MET A 13 -3.19 -3.86 31.49
CA MET A 13 -4.27 -4.76 31.82
C MET A 13 -5.24 -4.00 32.74
N PHE A 14 -6.49 -3.78 32.32
CA PHE A 14 -7.49 -3.16 33.20
C PHE A 14 -8.47 -4.20 33.72
N ARG A 15 -8.53 -4.30 35.05
CA ARG A 15 -9.34 -5.21 35.85
C ARG A 15 -10.84 -4.91 35.73
N SER A 16 -11.61 -5.99 35.58
CA SER A 16 -12.99 -6.25 36.01
C SER A 16 -13.82 -5.10 36.59
N ARG A 17 -14.87 -4.70 35.86
CA ARG A 17 -16.14 -4.16 36.38
C ARG A 17 -17.30 -4.69 35.53
N LEU A 18 -17.63 -5.96 35.76
CA LEU A 18 -18.51 -6.79 34.90
C LEU A 18 -20.00 -6.40 34.89
N SER A 19 -20.44 -5.32 35.55
CA SER A 19 -21.88 -5.09 35.78
C SER A 19 -22.51 -3.89 35.06
N TYR A 20 -21.72 -2.98 34.47
CA TYR A 20 -22.26 -1.78 33.79
C TYR A 20 -22.13 -1.83 32.25
N LEU A 21 -21.35 -2.77 31.73
CA LEU A 21 -21.02 -2.88 30.31
C LEU A 21 -22.07 -3.63 29.46
N ILE A 22 -22.99 -4.34 30.11
CA ILE A 22 -24.00 -5.16 29.41
C ILE A 22 -25.13 -4.28 28.84
N PHE A 23 -25.51 -3.19 29.52
CA PHE A 23 -26.58 -2.30 29.05
C PHE A 23 -26.15 -1.39 27.89
N PHE A 24 -24.92 -0.88 27.88
CA PHE A 24 -24.44 -0.05 26.77
C PHE A 24 -24.15 -0.85 25.50
N ALA A 25 -23.75 -2.12 25.63
CA ALA A 25 -23.46 -2.97 24.47
C ALA A 25 -24.68 -3.28 23.60
N HIS A 26 -25.88 -3.43 24.19
CA HIS A 26 -27.11 -3.70 23.43
C HIS A 26 -27.71 -2.48 22.74
N VAL A 27 -27.57 -1.29 23.34
CA VAL A 27 -28.06 -0.05 22.71
C VAL A 27 -27.13 0.41 21.58
N ILE A 28 -25.82 0.21 21.72
CA ILE A 28 -24.84 0.62 20.69
C ILE A 28 -24.82 -0.33 19.48
N THR A 29 -25.16 -1.62 19.65
CA THR A 29 -25.17 -2.59 18.53
C THR A 29 -26.31 -2.42 17.53
N SER A 30 -27.39 -1.71 17.88
CA SER A 30 -28.50 -1.46 16.94
C SER A 30 -28.30 -0.23 16.05
N VAL A 31 -27.33 0.65 16.35
CA VAL A 31 -27.12 1.90 15.60
C VAL A 31 -25.91 1.85 14.68
N TYR A 32 -24.92 1.01 14.98
CA TYR A 32 -23.69 0.90 14.19
C TYR A 32 -23.61 -0.46 13.49
N GLY A 33 -24.35 -0.60 12.39
CA GLY A 33 -24.04 -1.57 11.35
C GLY A 33 -22.71 -1.18 10.68
N VAL A 34 -21.59 -1.49 11.33
CA VAL A 34 -20.27 -1.34 10.70
C VAL A 34 -20.04 -2.57 9.84
N ASP A 35 -20.46 -2.47 8.59
CA ASP A 35 -20.07 -3.39 7.54
C ASP A 35 -18.55 -3.35 7.38
N THR A 36 -17.86 -4.28 8.05
CA THR A 36 -16.49 -4.63 7.70
C THR A 36 -16.51 -5.47 6.43
N SER A 37 -16.91 -4.85 5.32
CA SER A 37 -16.61 -5.41 4.01
C SER A 37 -15.09 -5.45 3.91
N LYS A 38 -14.53 -6.65 4.02
CA LYS A 38 -13.18 -6.97 3.58
C LYS A 38 -13.17 -6.94 2.05
N GLY A 39 -13.56 -5.82 1.47
CA GLY A 39 -13.47 -5.56 0.05
C GLY A 39 -12.01 -5.30 -0.24
N ALA A 40 -11.39 -6.16 -1.04
CA ALA A 40 -10.28 -5.68 -1.85
C ALA A 40 -10.83 -4.47 -2.60
N SER A 41 -10.38 -3.25 -2.26
CA SER A 41 -10.81 -2.04 -2.96
C SER A 41 -10.55 -2.26 -4.44
N ALA A 42 -11.61 -2.53 -5.19
CA ALA A 42 -11.52 -2.80 -6.60
C ALA A 42 -11.00 -1.53 -7.25
N LEU A 43 -9.88 -1.67 -7.96
CA LEU A 43 -9.27 -0.58 -8.71
C LEU A 43 -10.33 0.00 -9.68
N SER A 44 -10.46 1.33 -9.75
CA SER A 44 -11.38 1.94 -10.72
C SER A 44 -11.03 1.47 -12.14
N PRO A 45 -12.02 1.21 -13.02
CA PRO A 45 -11.76 0.86 -14.42
C PRO A 45 -10.89 1.87 -15.16
N ARG A 46 -10.87 3.13 -14.70
CA ARG A 46 -10.01 4.21 -15.21
C ARG A 46 -8.52 3.87 -15.08
N CYS A 47 -8.13 3.18 -14.02
CA CYS A 47 -6.73 2.82 -13.72
C CYS A 47 -6.21 1.66 -14.58
N LEU A 48 -7.10 0.96 -15.30
CA LEU A 48 -6.75 -0.13 -16.21
C LEU A 48 -6.44 0.38 -17.62
N VAL A 49 -6.76 1.64 -17.91
CA VAL A 49 -6.47 2.28 -19.19
C VAL A 49 -5.04 2.81 -19.17
N GLU A 50 -4.28 2.53 -20.22
CA GLU A 50 -2.93 3.07 -20.35
C GLU A 50 -2.96 4.59 -20.50
N ALA A 51 -2.07 5.28 -19.79
CA ALA A 51 -1.92 6.71 -19.95
C ALA A 51 -1.15 6.99 -21.24
N THR A 52 -1.70 7.81 -22.14
CA THR A 52 -1.10 8.08 -23.45
C THR A 52 -0.78 9.56 -23.61
N VAL A 53 0.23 9.82 -24.45
CA VAL A 53 0.62 11.17 -24.92
C VAL A 53 0.44 11.34 -26.43
N GLU A 54 0.00 10.28 -27.09
CA GLU A 54 -0.23 10.22 -28.54
C GLU A 54 -1.71 10.36 -28.87
N ASP A 55 -2.01 10.76 -30.11
CA ASP A 55 -3.37 10.85 -30.67
C ASP A 55 -4.35 11.74 -29.88
N CYS A 56 -3.88 12.91 -29.43
CA CYS A 56 -4.74 13.90 -28.77
C CYS A 56 -4.37 15.34 -29.14
N GLU A 57 -5.36 16.23 -29.08
CA GLU A 57 -5.18 17.65 -29.42
C GLU A 57 -4.45 18.43 -28.31
N THR A 58 -4.48 17.94 -27.07
CA THR A 58 -3.92 18.67 -25.92
C THR A 58 -3.37 17.70 -24.89
N ILE A 59 -2.12 17.95 -24.49
CA ILE A 59 -1.39 17.20 -23.46
C ILE A 59 -1.24 18.11 -22.23
N LEU A 60 -1.49 17.56 -21.05
CA LEU A 60 -1.45 18.29 -19.78
C LEU A 60 -0.52 17.59 -18.78
N LEU A 61 0.25 18.39 -18.04
CA LEU A 61 1.00 17.90 -16.88
C LEU A 61 0.01 17.58 -15.75
N SER A 62 -0.13 16.30 -15.41
CA SER A 62 -1.17 15.80 -14.51
C SER A 62 -0.73 14.47 -13.86
N PHE A 63 -1.65 13.75 -13.20
CA PHE A 63 -1.38 12.46 -12.58
C PHE A 63 -2.07 11.32 -13.33
N SER A 64 -1.40 10.18 -13.44
CA SER A 64 -1.97 8.94 -13.96
C SER A 64 -1.52 7.73 -13.15
N TYR A 65 -2.29 6.65 -13.16
CA TYR A 65 -1.92 5.42 -12.49
C TYR A 65 -1.07 4.54 -13.41
N SER A 66 0.14 4.16 -12.96
CA SER A 66 0.98 3.20 -13.65
C SER A 66 0.72 1.79 -13.14
N ASN A 67 0.30 0.91 -14.05
CA ASN A 67 0.06 -0.49 -13.75
C ASN A 67 1.38 -1.26 -13.51
N GLU A 68 2.51 -0.73 -13.98
CA GLU A 68 3.84 -1.31 -13.81
C GLU A 68 4.37 -1.08 -12.39
N THR A 69 4.35 0.17 -11.94
CA THR A 69 4.85 0.57 -10.61
C THR A 69 3.79 0.43 -9.52
N LYS A 70 2.52 0.23 -9.92
CA LYS A 70 1.34 0.20 -9.05
C LYS A 70 1.17 1.49 -8.25
N THR A 71 1.55 2.63 -8.83
CA THR A 71 1.51 3.95 -8.19
C THR A 71 0.95 5.03 -9.11
N CYS A 72 0.44 6.09 -8.51
CA CYS A 72 0.13 7.33 -9.21
C CYS A 72 1.41 8.13 -9.46
N GLU A 73 1.63 8.49 -10.72
CA GLU A 73 2.83 9.19 -11.18
C GLU A 73 2.44 10.53 -11.80
N LYS A 74 3.30 11.53 -11.66
CA LYS A 74 3.12 12.84 -12.29
C LYS A 74 3.80 12.84 -13.65
N GLY A 75 3.07 13.22 -14.69
CA GLY A 75 3.59 13.20 -16.05
C GLY A 75 2.70 13.96 -17.04
N PHE A 76 3.14 14.00 -18.29
CA PHE A 76 2.33 14.50 -19.39
C PHE A 76 1.35 13.43 -19.83
N VAL A 77 0.07 13.78 -19.92
CA VAL A 77 -1.01 12.87 -20.33
C VAL A 77 -1.99 13.63 -21.20
N CYS A 78 -2.51 12.99 -22.24
CA CYS A 78 -3.59 13.52 -23.05
C CYS A 78 -4.77 13.96 -22.18
N SER A 79 -5.29 15.16 -22.45
CA SER A 79 -6.35 15.80 -21.66
C SER A 79 -7.63 14.96 -21.56
N ASN A 80 -7.94 14.20 -22.60
CA ASN A 80 -9.09 13.29 -22.73
C ASN A 80 -8.83 11.86 -22.23
N CYS A 81 -7.62 11.54 -21.73
CA CYS A 81 -7.31 10.22 -21.22
C CYS A 81 -8.11 9.91 -19.94
N LYS A 82 -8.77 8.75 -19.89
CA LYS A 82 -9.55 8.34 -18.70
C LYS A 82 -8.67 8.14 -17.46
N ASN A 83 -7.42 7.70 -17.64
CA ASN A 83 -6.43 7.55 -16.59
C ASN A 83 -5.68 8.87 -16.31
N ARG A 84 -6.33 10.02 -16.52
CA ARG A 84 -5.85 11.35 -16.13
C ARG A 84 -6.61 11.86 -14.91
N PHE A 85 -5.87 12.38 -13.95
CA PHE A 85 -6.36 12.99 -12.71
C PHE A 85 -5.64 14.31 -12.48
N GLU A 86 -6.34 15.30 -11.92
CA GLU A 86 -5.75 16.63 -11.71
C GLU A 86 -4.81 16.65 -10.51
N THR A 87 -5.10 15.82 -9.50
CA THR A 87 -4.34 15.75 -8.25
C THR A 87 -3.89 14.32 -7.94
N GLU A 88 -2.79 14.19 -7.22
CA GLU A 88 -2.30 12.90 -6.72
C GLU A 88 -3.33 12.21 -5.84
N LEU A 89 -4.01 12.98 -4.98
CA LEU A 89 -5.02 12.46 -4.05
C LEU A 89 -6.20 11.85 -4.81
N GLU A 90 -6.68 12.51 -5.85
CA GLU A 90 -7.75 11.98 -6.71
C GLU A 90 -7.33 10.66 -7.35
N CYS A 91 -6.12 10.61 -7.92
CA CYS A 91 -5.57 9.39 -8.49
C CYS A 91 -5.46 8.26 -7.46
N MET A 92 -4.88 8.52 -6.27
CA MET A 92 -4.71 7.51 -5.23
C MET A 92 -6.03 7.02 -4.65
N THR A 93 -7.04 7.89 -4.61
CA THR A 93 -8.40 7.54 -4.17
C THR A 93 -9.09 6.65 -5.21
N ALA A 94 -8.92 6.94 -6.50
CA ALA A 94 -9.47 6.13 -7.59
C ALA A 94 -8.70 4.81 -7.81
N CYS A 95 -7.39 4.85 -7.61
CA CYS A 95 -6.44 3.80 -7.91
C CYS A 95 -5.59 3.49 -6.66
N PRO A 96 -6.19 2.88 -5.61
CA PRO A 96 -5.48 2.60 -4.38
C PRO A 96 -4.25 1.73 -4.64
N LYS A 97 -3.11 2.20 -4.14
CA LYS A 97 -1.85 1.46 -4.20
C LYS A 97 -2.07 0.08 -3.60
N GLU A 98 -1.79 -0.98 -4.36
CA GLU A 98 -1.80 -2.31 -3.79
C GLU A 98 -0.78 -2.32 -2.63
N PRO A 99 -1.14 -2.82 -1.44
CA PRO A 99 -0.17 -2.99 -0.38
C PRO A 99 0.87 -3.95 -0.92
N GLY A 100 2.02 -3.39 -1.33
CA GLY A 100 3.09 -4.15 -1.97
C GLY A 100 3.29 -5.41 -1.16
N LYS A 101 3.12 -6.58 -1.79
CA LYS A 101 3.13 -7.86 -1.09
C LYS A 101 4.38 -7.87 -0.23
N ARG A 102 4.22 -7.67 1.09
CA ARG A 102 5.34 -7.78 2.03
C ARG A 102 5.82 -9.18 1.80
N GLY A 103 6.94 -9.33 1.08
CA GLY A 103 7.48 -10.64 0.76
C GLY A 103 7.48 -11.40 2.08
N LYS A 104 6.77 -12.54 2.14
CA LYS A 104 6.66 -13.33 3.37
C LYS A 104 8.08 -13.37 3.94
N GLY A 105 8.29 -12.72 5.10
CA GLY A 105 9.64 -12.53 5.62
C GLY A 105 10.33 -13.87 5.52
N ARG A 106 11.42 -13.93 4.74
CA ARG A 106 12.07 -15.21 4.43
C ARG A 106 12.29 -15.91 5.77
N LYS A 107 11.79 -17.14 5.92
CA LYS A 107 11.97 -17.90 7.17
C LYS A 107 13.43 -17.74 7.58
N ARG A 108 13.71 -17.31 8.81
CA ARG A 108 15.08 -17.11 9.31
C ARG A 108 15.84 -18.42 9.06
N GLY A 109 16.72 -18.43 8.07
CA GLY A 109 17.53 -19.60 7.77
C GLY A 109 18.43 -19.94 8.95
N ASN A 110 18.82 -21.20 9.08
CA ASN A 110 19.82 -21.61 10.06
C ASN A 110 21.22 -21.05 9.71
N CYS A 111 22.20 -21.20 10.61
CA CYS A 111 23.55 -20.66 10.38
C CYS A 111 24.17 -21.15 9.06
N ARG A 112 24.01 -22.45 8.74
CA ARG A 112 24.50 -23.04 7.48
C ARG A 112 23.87 -22.38 6.24
N TYR A 113 22.58 -22.08 6.28
CA TYR A 113 21.89 -21.38 5.20
C TYR A 113 22.46 -19.97 4.99
N TRP A 114 22.72 -19.22 6.06
CA TRP A 114 23.29 -17.87 5.94
C TRP A 114 24.74 -17.87 5.46
N LEU A 115 25.53 -18.87 5.86
CA LEU A 115 26.89 -19.04 5.34
C LEU A 115 26.89 -19.28 3.82
N LEU A 116 25.95 -20.09 3.32
CA LEU A 116 25.90 -20.43 1.89
C LEU A 116 25.18 -19.39 1.01
N TYR A 117 24.14 -18.73 1.54
CA TYR A 117 23.23 -17.90 0.73
C TYR A 117 23.10 -16.46 1.21
N GLY A 118 23.71 -16.08 2.33
CA GLY A 118 23.62 -14.74 2.91
C GLY A 118 24.11 -13.64 1.96
N GLY A 119 25.16 -13.91 1.17
CA GLY A 119 25.70 -12.98 0.19
C GLY A 119 24.69 -12.54 -0.89
N ARG A 120 23.69 -13.38 -1.21
CA ARG A 120 22.64 -13.03 -2.17
C ARG A 120 21.72 -11.93 -1.64
N CYS A 121 21.48 -11.91 -0.33
CA CYS A 121 20.71 -10.84 0.31
C CYS A 121 21.46 -9.51 0.26
N GLN A 122 22.78 -9.55 0.47
CA GLN A 122 23.63 -8.36 0.38
C GLN A 122 23.67 -7.81 -1.05
N GLN A 123 23.77 -8.67 -2.08
CA GLN A 123 23.70 -8.25 -3.49
C GLN A 123 22.38 -7.54 -3.80
N SER A 124 21.23 -8.14 -3.45
CA SER A 124 19.93 -7.49 -3.67
C SER A 124 19.82 -6.13 -2.98
N TRP A 125 20.40 -5.97 -1.78
CA TRP A 125 20.41 -4.69 -1.07
C TRP A 125 21.33 -3.64 -1.73
N MET A 126 22.50 -4.07 -2.21
CA MET A 126 23.43 -3.20 -2.91
C MET A 126 22.83 -2.69 -4.23
N GLU A 127 22.11 -3.54 -4.98
CA GLU A 127 21.40 -3.13 -6.20
C GLU A 127 20.25 -2.15 -5.91
N PHE A 128 19.44 -2.42 -4.89
CA PHE A 128 18.40 -1.48 -4.44
C PHE A 128 19.00 -0.09 -4.12
N ARG A 129 20.14 -0.05 -3.41
CA ARG A 129 20.80 1.23 -3.07
C ARG A 129 21.31 2.00 -4.27
N LYS A 130 21.71 1.33 -5.35
CA LYS A 130 22.10 1.99 -6.61
C LYS A 130 20.88 2.61 -7.28
N GLN A 131 19.77 1.88 -7.35
CA GLN A 131 18.51 2.37 -7.92
C GLN A 131 17.95 3.59 -7.19
N THR A 132 18.10 3.67 -5.86
CA THR A 132 17.64 4.82 -5.07
C THR A 132 18.59 6.02 -5.06
N ARG A 133 19.78 5.91 -5.66
CA ARG A 133 20.80 6.98 -5.67
C ARG A 133 20.82 7.76 -6.99
N ASN A 134 20.34 7.16 -8.08
CA ASN A 134 20.05 7.84 -9.34
C ASN A 134 18.64 8.43 -9.29
#